data_AF-A0A1H7P494-F1
#
_entry.id   AF-A0A1H7P494-F1
#
_cell.length_a   1.000
_cell.length_b   1.000
_cell.length_c   1.000
_cell.angle_alpha   90.00
_cell.angle_beta   90.00
_cell.angle_gamma   90.00
#
_symmetry.space_group_name_H-M   'P 1'
#
loop_
_entity.id
_entity.type
_entity.pdbx_description
1 polymer ?
#
loop_
_entity_poly.entity_id
_entity_poly.type
_entity_poly.pdbx_seq_one_letter_code
_entity_poly.pdbx_strand_id
1 'polypeptide(L)'
;MTTTQDAPRRGRPGRTVALVLAVLVGVPLVLGGGAFLYLLWKRSQAPDPDNALRIEAGGNTAPSEEARINVLALCDAVQMYRAEHGEFLQAGPTPAAVPRGGQAVPFPHDEAFEKLGFAPGTAVRFQYQVALQENPVGETEVTCFARGDLDGDGQNAVYRVMLDSNGMTSPVEVEREGE
;
A
#
# COMPACT_ATOMS: atom_id res chain seq x y z
N MET A 1 69.43 -32.12 -4.58
CA MET A 1 69.91 -33.43 -5.09
C MET A 1 68.82 -34.03 -5.96
N THR A 2 69.26 -34.64 -7.05
CA THR A 2 68.55 -35.19 -8.22
C THR A 2 67.47 -36.23 -7.95
N THR A 3 66.38 -36.19 -8.74
CA THR A 3 65.62 -37.35 -9.27
C THR A 3 64.63 -36.80 -10.31
N THR A 4 64.89 -36.86 -11.61
CA THR A 4 64.64 -37.98 -12.55
C THR A 4 63.24 -38.58 -12.37
N GLN A 5 62.31 -38.24 -13.27
CA GLN A 5 61.13 -39.06 -13.52
C GLN A 5 60.87 -39.19 -15.01
N ASP A 6 60.67 -40.46 -15.37
CA ASP A 6 60.57 -41.10 -16.66
C ASP A 6 59.37 -40.66 -17.51
N ALA A 7 59.56 -40.66 -18.82
CA ALA A 7 58.51 -40.82 -19.82
C ALA A 7 59.01 -41.94 -20.75
N PRO A 8 58.17 -42.86 -21.29
CA PRO A 8 57.22 -42.44 -22.35
C PRO A 8 55.98 -43.36 -22.54
N ARG A 9 54.97 -42.89 -23.30
CA ARG A 9 54.59 -43.50 -24.61
C ARG A 9 53.36 -42.85 -25.24
N ARG A 10 53.51 -42.62 -26.54
CA ARG A 10 52.54 -42.09 -27.50
C ARG A 10 51.40 -43.09 -27.77
N GLY A 11 50.20 -42.54 -27.93
CA GLY A 11 49.05 -43.22 -28.54
C GLY A 11 47.97 -42.21 -28.97
N ARG A 12 48.15 -41.61 -30.15
CA ARG A 12 47.09 -41.05 -31.03
C ARG A 12 47.25 -41.79 -32.37
N PRO A 13 46.22 -42.01 -33.22
CA PRO A 13 45.10 -41.10 -33.47
C PRO A 13 43.73 -41.76 -33.76
N GLY A 14 42.67 -40.96 -33.80
CA GLY A 14 41.36 -41.37 -34.31
C GLY A 14 40.37 -40.20 -34.26
N ARG A 15 40.45 -39.32 -35.26
CA ARG A 15 39.42 -38.31 -35.58
C ARG A 15 38.20 -39.03 -36.19
N THR A 16 37.06 -38.30 -36.24
CA THR A 16 35.68 -38.66 -36.69
C THR A 16 34.89 -39.36 -35.58
N VAL A 17 33.78 -38.85 -35.03
CA VAL A 17 32.61 -38.15 -35.61
C VAL A 17 32.00 -37.28 -34.48
N ALA A 18 32.05 -35.95 -34.57
CA ALA A 18 30.89 -35.07 -34.81
C ALA A 18 29.59 -35.39 -34.03
N LEU A 19 29.13 -34.40 -33.25
CA LEU A 19 27.73 -34.10 -32.92
C LEU A 19 26.84 -35.20 -32.31
N VAL A 20 26.68 -35.14 -30.98
CA VAL A 20 25.37 -35.29 -30.32
C VAL A 20 25.30 -34.17 -29.27
N LEU A 21 24.89 -32.95 -29.68
CA LEU A 21 23.58 -32.37 -29.32
C LEU A 21 23.25 -32.57 -27.83
N ALA A 22 23.73 -31.71 -26.94
CA ALA A 22 23.10 -30.44 -26.59
C ALA A 22 21.62 -30.55 -26.15
N VAL A 23 21.30 -31.31 -25.09
CA VAL A 23 20.07 -31.12 -24.29
C VAL A 23 20.29 -31.61 -22.84
N LEU A 24 21.22 -31.03 -22.09
CA LEU A 24 21.32 -31.26 -20.63
C LEU A 24 21.70 -30.01 -19.83
N VAL A 25 21.57 -28.82 -20.43
CA VAL A 25 21.69 -27.53 -19.76
C VAL A 25 20.65 -26.60 -20.36
N GLY A 26 19.41 -26.69 -19.89
CA GLY A 26 18.37 -25.79 -20.33
C GLY A 26 16.97 -26.27 -19.98
N VAL A 27 16.31 -25.52 -19.10
CA VAL A 27 14.89 -25.63 -18.68
C VAL A 27 14.67 -26.67 -17.57
N PRO A 28 14.49 -26.21 -16.30
CA PRO A 28 13.23 -25.52 -15.97
C PRO A 28 13.43 -24.25 -15.14
N LEU A 29 14.06 -23.21 -15.71
CA LEU A 29 14.09 -21.87 -15.08
C LEU A 29 12.93 -20.96 -15.48
N VAL A 30 11.98 -21.43 -16.30
CA VAL A 30 10.86 -20.60 -16.79
C VAL A 30 9.57 -20.80 -15.97
N LEU A 31 9.40 -21.94 -15.28
CA LEU A 31 8.22 -22.17 -14.43
C LEU A 31 8.44 -21.76 -12.96
N GLY A 32 9.68 -21.83 -12.46
CA GLY A 32 10.01 -21.41 -11.10
C GLY A 32 10.09 -19.88 -10.93
N GLY A 33 10.64 -19.19 -11.92
CA GLY A 33 10.80 -17.72 -11.88
C GLY A 33 9.46 -16.99 -11.87
N GLY A 34 8.51 -17.45 -12.69
CA GLY A 34 7.15 -16.90 -12.72
C GLY A 34 6.40 -17.13 -11.40
N ALA A 35 6.48 -18.34 -10.82
CA ALA A 35 5.87 -18.64 -9.53
C ALA A 35 6.53 -17.88 -8.37
N PHE A 36 7.85 -17.71 -8.40
CA PHE A 36 8.59 -16.96 -7.39
C PHE A 36 8.33 -15.45 -7.47
N LEU A 37 8.30 -14.88 -8.68
CA LEU A 37 7.90 -13.49 -8.89
C LEU A 37 6.43 -13.26 -8.57
N TYR A 38 5.55 -14.21 -8.90
CA TYR A 38 4.14 -14.17 -8.54
C TYR A 38 3.94 -14.23 -7.02
N LEU A 39 4.71 -15.06 -6.31
CA LEU A 39 4.67 -15.13 -4.85
C LEU A 39 5.27 -13.88 -4.20
N LEU A 40 6.32 -13.29 -4.77
CA LEU A 40 6.85 -12.01 -4.31
C LEU A 40 5.87 -10.86 -4.54
N TRP A 41 5.22 -10.81 -5.71
CA TRP A 41 4.17 -9.83 -6.02
C TRP A 41 2.94 -10.00 -5.14
N LYS A 42 2.52 -11.25 -4.88
CA LYS A 42 1.43 -11.53 -3.94
C LYS A 42 1.81 -11.19 -2.50
N ARG A 43 3.09 -11.33 -2.14
CA ARG A 43 3.60 -10.94 -0.81
C ARG A 43 3.72 -9.42 -0.65
N SER A 44 4.00 -8.66 -1.72
CA SER A 44 3.96 -7.18 -1.66
C SER A 44 2.53 -6.62 -1.59
N GLN A 45 1.52 -7.42 -1.90
CA GLN A 45 0.10 -7.11 -1.63
C GLN A 45 -0.37 -7.63 -0.26
N ALA A 46 0.51 -8.23 0.55
CA ALA A 46 0.13 -8.61 1.90
C ALA A 46 -0.19 -7.31 2.68
N PRO A 47 -1.36 -7.22 3.33
CA PRO A 47 -1.67 -6.11 4.21
C PRO A 47 -0.54 -5.95 5.22
N ASP A 48 -0.07 -4.73 5.42
CA ASP A 48 0.81 -4.37 6.52
C ASP A 48 0.31 -5.04 7.81
N PRO A 49 1.15 -5.69 8.64
CA PRO A 49 0.71 -6.24 9.93
C PRO A 49 -0.10 -5.24 10.78
N ASP A 50 0.15 -3.93 10.64
CA ASP A 50 -0.62 -2.89 11.30
C ASP A 50 -2.03 -2.70 10.67
N ASN A 51 -2.17 -2.97 9.37
CA ASN A 51 -3.46 -3.05 8.66
C ASN A 51 -4.22 -4.35 8.96
N ALA A 52 -3.53 -5.46 9.23
CA ALA A 52 -4.18 -6.72 9.58
C ALA A 52 -4.96 -6.62 10.91
N LEU A 53 -4.46 -5.86 11.89
CA LEU A 53 -5.17 -5.56 13.13
C LEU A 53 -6.46 -4.74 12.89
N ARG A 54 -6.46 -3.85 11.89
CA ARG A 54 -7.64 -3.04 11.50
C ARG A 54 -8.73 -3.88 10.82
N ILE A 55 -8.35 -4.86 9.99
CA ILE A 55 -9.32 -5.74 9.31
C ILE A 55 -10.12 -6.57 10.34
N GLU A 56 -9.51 -6.95 11.46
CA GLU A 56 -10.22 -7.61 12.56
C GLU A 56 -11.10 -6.64 13.39
N ALA A 57 -10.69 -5.38 13.53
CA ALA A 57 -11.47 -4.34 14.24
C ALA A 57 -12.74 -3.93 13.48
N GLY A 58 -12.71 -3.88 12.15
CA GLY A 58 -13.84 -3.46 11.30
C GLY A 58 -15.14 -4.26 11.47
N GLY A 59 -15.10 -5.42 12.14
CA GLY A 59 -16.29 -6.22 12.44
C GLY A 59 -17.16 -5.71 13.60
N ASN A 60 -16.59 -5.01 14.59
CA ASN A 60 -17.27 -4.66 15.85
C ASN A 60 -16.96 -3.26 16.42
N THR A 61 -16.14 -2.45 15.75
CA THR A 61 -15.84 -1.08 16.19
C THR A 61 -17.07 -0.17 16.08
N ALA A 62 -17.30 0.68 17.09
CA ALA A 62 -18.36 1.67 17.02
C ALA A 62 -18.10 2.61 15.81
N PRO A 63 -19.10 3.02 15.02
CA PRO A 63 -18.85 3.81 13.80
C PRO A 63 -18.05 5.10 14.04
N SER A 64 -18.23 5.75 15.18
CA SER A 64 -17.43 6.92 15.57
C SER A 64 -15.96 6.61 15.84
N GLU A 65 -15.66 5.40 16.29
CA GLU A 65 -14.30 4.91 16.53
C GLU A 65 -13.63 4.49 15.21
N GLU A 66 -14.37 3.88 14.27
CA GLU A 66 -13.89 3.61 12.90
C GLU A 66 -13.39 4.89 12.22
N ALA A 67 -14.19 5.96 12.26
CA ALA A 67 -13.80 7.24 11.68
C ALA A 67 -12.53 7.81 12.30
N ARG A 68 -12.45 7.84 13.64
CA ARG A 68 -11.30 8.38 14.38
C ARG A 68 -10.01 7.61 14.07
N ILE A 69 -10.09 6.28 14.10
CA ILE A 69 -8.96 5.41 13.83
C ILE A 69 -8.48 5.61 12.39
N ASN A 70 -9.40 5.63 11.42
CA ASN A 70 -9.01 5.69 10.01
C ASN A 70 -8.59 7.09 9.55
N VAL A 71 -9.16 8.18 10.09
CA VAL A 71 -8.73 9.54 9.73
C VAL A 71 -7.32 9.85 10.24
N LEU A 72 -6.95 9.35 11.43
CA LEU A 72 -5.60 9.48 11.96
C LEU A 72 -4.60 8.69 11.10
N ALA A 73 -4.88 7.42 10.81
CA ALA A 73 -4.00 6.64 9.93
C ALA A 73 -3.89 7.20 8.51
N LEU A 74 -4.94 7.84 8.00
CA LEU A 74 -4.86 8.52 6.72
C LEU A 74 -3.84 9.65 6.76
N CYS A 75 -3.86 10.46 7.81
CA CYS A 75 -2.90 11.54 8.00
C CYS A 75 -1.48 11.02 8.25
N ASP A 76 -1.32 9.94 9.01
CA ASP A 76 -0.02 9.29 9.19
C ASP A 76 0.53 8.77 7.84
N ALA A 77 -0.30 8.14 7.02
CA ALA A 77 0.07 7.66 5.69
C ALA A 77 0.52 8.81 4.77
N VAL A 78 -0.17 9.95 4.80
CA VAL A 78 0.22 11.15 4.04
C VAL A 78 1.55 11.71 4.53
N GLN A 79 1.80 11.74 5.84
CA GLN A 79 3.09 12.17 6.39
C GLN A 79 4.23 11.25 5.96
N MET A 80 4.04 9.93 6.03
CA MET A 80 5.02 8.95 5.60
C MET A 80 5.33 9.11 4.10
N TYR A 81 4.30 9.27 3.27
CA TYR A 81 4.48 9.53 1.85
C TYR A 81 5.32 10.79 1.61
N ARG A 82 5.05 11.89 2.32
CA ARG A 82 5.82 13.14 2.22
C ARG A 82 7.26 12.96 2.69
N ALA A 83 7.49 12.20 3.76
CA ALA A 83 8.84 11.90 4.24
C ALA A 83 9.66 11.13 3.19
N GLU A 84 9.02 10.26 2.41
CA GLU A 84 9.67 9.45 1.37
C GLU A 84 9.83 10.19 0.03
N HIS A 85 8.82 10.97 -0.39
CA HIS A 85 8.73 11.54 -1.73
C HIS A 85 8.99 13.06 -1.77
N GLY A 86 8.99 13.73 -0.61
CA GLY A 86 9.20 15.18 -0.49
C GLY A 86 7.98 16.04 -0.80
N GLU A 87 6.84 15.45 -1.18
CA GLU A 87 5.59 16.15 -1.50
C GLU A 87 4.37 15.48 -0.84
N PHE A 88 3.30 16.23 -0.65
CA PHE A 88 2.02 15.69 -0.18
C PHE A 88 1.20 15.15 -1.35
N LEU A 89 0.51 14.03 -1.14
CA LEU A 89 -0.37 13.43 -2.14
C LEU A 89 -1.84 13.66 -1.78
N GLN A 90 -2.59 14.25 -2.71
CA GLN A 90 -4.04 14.35 -2.62
C GLN A 90 -4.69 12.99 -2.95
N ALA A 91 -5.75 12.61 -2.23
CA ALA A 91 -6.45 11.34 -2.44
C ALA A 91 -7.96 11.47 -2.17
N GLY A 92 -8.75 10.65 -2.86
CA GLY A 92 -10.21 10.65 -2.74
C GLY A 92 -10.89 11.90 -3.33
N PRO A 93 -12.19 12.09 -3.04
CA PRO A 93 -12.99 11.37 -2.05
C PRO A 93 -13.34 9.93 -2.46
N THR A 94 -13.09 8.96 -1.57
CA THR A 94 -13.36 7.54 -1.81
C THR A 94 -14.00 6.87 -0.58
N PRO A 95 -15.14 6.17 -0.71
CA PRO A 95 -15.97 6.02 -1.90
C PRO A 95 -16.52 7.36 -2.41
N ALA A 96 -16.92 7.42 -3.69
CA ALA A 96 -17.35 8.68 -4.34
C ALA A 96 -18.56 9.33 -3.66
N ALA A 97 -19.46 8.53 -3.09
CA ALA A 97 -20.59 9.00 -2.29
C ALA A 97 -20.34 8.74 -0.79
N VAL A 98 -20.81 9.65 0.06
CA VAL A 98 -20.80 9.47 1.51
C VAL A 98 -21.74 8.32 1.87
N PRO A 99 -21.26 7.27 2.57
CA PRO A 99 -22.12 6.18 3.03
C PRO A 99 -23.19 6.69 4.01
N ARG A 100 -24.39 6.10 3.96
CA ARG A 100 -25.58 6.55 4.70
C ARG A 100 -26.21 5.45 5.55
N GLY A 101 -26.93 5.87 6.59
CA GLY A 101 -27.64 4.98 7.52
C GLY A 101 -26.71 4.00 8.24
N GLY A 102 -25.43 4.38 8.40
CA GLY A 102 -24.41 3.54 9.01
C GLY A 102 -24.10 2.24 8.24
N GLN A 103 -24.55 2.11 7.00
CA GLN A 103 -24.30 0.92 6.19
C GLN A 103 -22.86 0.91 5.68
N ALA A 104 -22.16 -0.21 5.89
CA ALA A 104 -20.83 -0.40 5.34
C ALA A 104 -20.94 -0.67 3.83
N VAL A 105 -20.18 0.08 3.04
CA VAL A 105 -20.09 -0.06 1.58
C VAL A 105 -18.68 -0.50 1.19
N PRO A 106 -18.49 -1.15 0.02
CA PRO A 106 -17.15 -1.50 -0.44
C PRO A 106 -16.25 -0.25 -0.57
N PHE A 107 -15.00 -0.36 -0.12
CA PHE A 107 -13.99 0.66 -0.41
C PHE A 107 -13.37 0.35 -1.79
N PRO A 108 -13.70 1.12 -2.84
CA PRO A 108 -13.21 0.83 -4.17
C PRO A 108 -11.71 1.11 -4.26
N HIS A 109 -11.05 0.43 -5.18
CA HIS A 109 -9.65 0.69 -5.47
C HIS A 109 -9.44 2.12 -5.97
N ASP A 110 -8.41 2.78 -5.45
CA ASP A 110 -8.02 4.15 -5.76
C ASP A 110 -6.48 4.23 -5.75
N GLU A 111 -5.89 4.64 -6.87
CA GLU A 111 -4.44 4.66 -7.05
C GLU A 111 -3.72 5.60 -6.07
N ALA A 112 -4.36 6.69 -5.64
CA ALA A 112 -3.76 7.63 -4.70
C ALA A 112 -3.74 7.04 -3.29
N PHE A 113 -4.83 6.39 -2.86
CA PHE A 113 -4.84 5.67 -1.58
C PHE A 113 -3.90 4.47 -1.58
N GLU A 114 -3.74 3.76 -2.70
CA GLU A 114 -2.74 2.69 -2.83
C GLU A 114 -1.31 3.24 -2.67
N LYS A 115 -0.97 4.34 -3.33
CA LYS A 115 0.34 5.01 -3.19
C LYS A 115 0.62 5.49 -1.77
N LEU A 116 -0.41 5.96 -1.07
CA LEU A 116 -0.33 6.30 0.35
C LEU A 116 -0.16 5.07 1.25
N GLY A 117 -0.46 3.86 0.77
CA GLY A 117 -0.54 2.65 1.61
C GLY A 117 -1.75 2.64 2.55
N PHE A 118 -2.77 3.47 2.27
CA PHE A 118 -3.96 3.57 3.10
C PHE A 118 -4.99 2.50 2.73
N ALA A 119 -5.31 1.62 3.67
CA ALA A 119 -6.28 0.54 3.50
C ALA A 119 -7.22 0.44 4.71
N PRO A 120 -8.39 1.10 4.70
CA PRO A 120 -9.32 1.12 5.84
C PRO A 120 -10.10 -0.20 6.03
N GLY A 121 -9.91 -1.18 5.14
CA GLY A 121 -10.65 -2.44 5.09
C GLY A 121 -11.41 -2.62 3.78
N THR A 122 -12.09 -3.76 3.62
CA THR A 122 -12.86 -4.07 2.40
C THR A 122 -14.22 -3.38 2.36
N ALA A 123 -14.75 -2.98 3.51
CA ALA A 123 -16.01 -2.27 3.65
C ALA A 123 -15.87 -1.16 4.70
N VAL A 124 -16.44 0.01 4.42
CA VAL A 124 -16.29 1.22 5.23
C VAL A 124 -17.64 1.92 5.40
N ARG A 125 -17.83 2.60 6.52
CA ARG A 125 -19.03 3.43 6.79
C ARG A 125 -18.78 4.91 6.54
N PHE A 126 -17.59 5.26 6.08
CA PHE A 126 -17.16 6.63 5.82
C PHE A 126 -16.53 6.77 4.43
N GLN A 127 -16.66 7.95 3.86
CA GLN A 127 -15.87 8.45 2.76
C GLN A 127 -14.59 9.09 3.31
N TYR A 128 -13.46 8.76 2.71
CA TYR A 128 -12.15 9.30 3.06
C TYR A 128 -11.64 10.25 1.97
N GLN A 129 -10.99 11.33 2.37
CA GLN A 129 -10.41 12.31 1.46
C GLN A 129 -9.18 12.97 2.09
N VAL A 130 -8.16 13.22 1.29
CA VAL A 130 -7.06 14.13 1.61
C VAL A 130 -7.24 15.37 0.75
N ALA A 131 -7.33 16.55 1.36
CA ALA A 131 -7.31 17.83 0.66
C ALA A 131 -6.02 18.57 0.97
N LEU A 132 -5.47 19.23 -0.05
CA LEU A 132 -4.32 20.10 0.07
C LEU A 132 -4.79 21.54 -0.13
N GLN A 133 -4.41 22.43 0.77
CA GLN A 133 -4.69 23.85 0.66
C GLN A 133 -3.39 24.63 0.84
N GLU A 134 -3.13 25.57 -0.06
CA GLU A 134 -2.01 26.50 0.12
C GLU A 134 -2.45 27.64 1.03
N ASN A 135 -1.71 27.86 2.10
CA ASN A 135 -2.00 28.96 3.02
C ASN A 135 -1.43 30.29 2.48
N PRO A 136 -1.79 31.45 3.06
CA PRO A 136 -1.34 32.75 2.58
C PRO A 136 0.19 32.97 2.61
N VAL A 137 0.93 32.09 3.30
CA VAL A 137 2.39 32.13 3.42
C VAL A 137 3.06 31.23 2.36
N GLY A 138 2.26 30.54 1.53
CA GLY A 138 2.74 29.64 0.48
C GLY A 138 3.10 28.23 0.99
N GLU A 139 2.70 27.89 2.22
CA GLU A 139 2.89 26.55 2.77
C GLU A 139 1.68 25.68 2.47
N THR A 140 1.91 24.40 2.17
CA THR A 140 0.83 23.43 1.97
C THR A 140 0.34 22.92 3.31
N GLU A 141 -0.94 23.18 3.60
CA GLU A 141 -1.70 22.58 4.69
C GLU A 141 -2.47 21.37 4.16
N VAL A 142 -2.42 20.28 4.92
CA VAL A 142 -3.15 19.05 4.57
C VAL A 142 -4.33 18.90 5.52
N THR A 143 -5.49 18.54 4.98
CA THR A 143 -6.63 18.12 5.78
C THR A 143 -7.09 16.72 5.37
N CYS A 144 -7.06 15.79 6.31
CA CYS A 144 -7.64 14.45 6.16
C CYS A 144 -9.08 14.47 6.65
N PHE A 145 -9.98 13.86 5.88
CA PHE A 145 -11.41 13.79 6.18
C PHE A 145 -11.87 12.35 6.29
N ALA A 146 -12.80 12.12 7.22
CA ALA A 146 -13.75 11.01 7.17
C ALA A 146 -15.18 11.56 7.28
N ARG A 147 -16.02 11.29 6.28
CA ARG A 147 -17.41 11.78 6.22
C ARG A 147 -18.38 10.60 6.21
N GLY A 148 -19.43 10.65 7.03
CA GLY A 148 -20.43 9.59 7.10
C GLY A 148 -21.76 10.09 7.66
N ASP A 149 -22.86 9.60 7.11
CA ASP A 149 -24.22 9.84 7.61
C ASP A 149 -24.67 8.56 8.35
N LEU A 150 -24.44 8.53 9.66
CA LEU A 150 -24.60 7.31 10.46
C LEU A 150 -26.05 7.03 10.83
N ASP A 151 -26.85 8.07 11.04
CA ASP A 151 -28.28 8.00 11.40
C ASP A 151 -29.20 8.08 10.18
N GLY A 152 -28.66 8.41 8.99
CA GLY A 152 -29.43 8.47 7.75
C GLY A 152 -30.28 9.73 7.62
N ASP A 153 -29.97 10.77 8.40
CA ASP A 153 -30.75 12.02 8.45
C ASP A 153 -30.35 13.01 7.35
N GLY A 154 -29.32 12.69 6.56
CA GLY A 154 -28.78 13.52 5.49
C GLY A 154 -27.75 14.56 5.94
N GLN A 155 -27.42 14.62 7.24
CA GLN A 155 -26.32 15.43 7.77
C GLN A 155 -25.10 14.54 8.01
N ASN A 156 -24.01 14.88 7.32
CA ASN A 156 -22.78 14.10 7.47
C ASN A 156 -22.07 14.50 8.77
N ALA A 157 -21.68 13.51 9.56
CA ALA A 157 -20.62 13.69 10.54
C ALA A 157 -19.28 13.78 9.79
N VAL A 158 -18.56 14.86 10.02
CA VAL A 158 -17.26 15.16 9.42
C VAL A 158 -16.20 15.09 10.50
N TYR A 159 -15.31 14.11 10.38
CA TYR A 159 -14.11 13.99 11.19
C TYR A 159 -12.96 14.56 10.39
N ARG A 160 -12.20 15.47 10.98
CA ARG A 160 -11.03 16.06 10.32
C ARG A 160 -9.80 16.06 11.21
N VAL A 161 -8.65 15.93 10.55
CA VAL A 161 -7.32 16.10 11.13
C VAL A 161 -6.53 16.95 10.16
N MET A 162 -5.87 17.98 10.68
CA MET A 162 -4.98 18.84 9.91
C MET A 162 -3.53 18.43 10.16
N LEU A 163 -2.71 18.49 9.13
CA LEU A 163 -1.24 18.46 9.23
C LEU A 163 -0.73 19.84 8.91
N ASP A 164 0.02 20.41 9.84
CA ASP A 164 0.76 21.64 9.58
C ASP A 164 2.04 21.37 8.75
N SER A 165 2.72 22.44 8.35
CA SER A 165 3.95 22.37 7.55
C SER A 165 5.11 21.66 8.25
N ASN A 166 5.05 21.54 9.58
CA ASN A 166 6.02 20.82 10.41
C ASN A 166 5.68 19.33 10.57
N GLY A 167 4.54 18.88 10.06
CA GLY A 167 4.07 17.50 10.22
C GLY A 167 3.40 17.23 11.57
N MET A 168 3.00 18.26 12.32
CA MET A 168 2.21 18.05 13.52
C MET A 168 0.73 17.82 13.16
N THR A 169 0.16 16.74 13.69
CA THR A 169 -1.27 16.42 13.59
C THR A 169 -2.07 17.22 14.60
N SER A 170 -3.14 17.86 14.15
CA SER A 170 -4.16 18.39 15.06
C SER A 170 -4.88 17.27 15.82
N PRO A 171 -5.56 17.59 16.93
CA PRO A 171 -6.60 16.72 17.46
C PRO A 171 -7.67 16.42 16.40
N VAL A 172 -8.37 15.28 16.54
CA VAL A 172 -9.52 14.96 15.68
C VAL A 172 -10.67 15.89 16.03
N GLU A 173 -11.04 16.76 15.10
CA GLU A 173 -12.23 17.60 15.19
C GLU A 173 -13.43 16.85 14.60
N VAL A 174 -14.61 17.05 15.18
CA VAL A 174 -15.84 16.39 14.76
C VAL A 174 -16.94 17.45 14.64
N GLU A 175 -17.47 17.59 13.44
CA GLU A 175 -18.52 18.56 13.10
C GLU A 175 -19.68 17.83 12.41
N ARG A 176 -20.89 18.39 12.48
CA ARG A 176 -21.97 18.02 11.55
C ARG A 176 -21.96 19.02 10.41
N GLU A 177 -22.03 18.52 9.18
CA GLU A 177 -22.01 19.35 7.98
C GLU A 177 -23.23 20.30 7.97
N GLY A 178 -22.97 21.61 8.12
CA GLY A 178 -24.00 22.66 8.13
C GLY A 178 -24.23 23.36 9.47
N GLU A 179 -23.52 22.96 10.54
CA GLU A 179 -23.46 23.68 11.83
C GLU A 179 -22.25 24.62 11.95
#